data_AF-A0A3C1HCV8-F1
#
_entry.id   AF-A0A3C1HCV8-F1
#
_cell.length_a   1.000
_cell.length_b   1.000
_cell.length_c   1.000
_cell.angle_alpha   90.00
_cell.angle_beta   90.00
_cell.angle_gamma   90.00
#
_symmetry.space_group_name_H-M   'P 1'
#
loop_
_entity.id
_entity.type
_entity.pdbx_description
1 polymer ?
#
loop_
_entity_poly.entity_id
_entity_poly.type
_entity_poly.pdbx_seq_one_letter_code
_entity_poly.pdbx_strand_id
1 'polypeptide(L)'
;AEVLLPRLLADRQSVDVFLHDSDHSYPHILFEMAAAWRYLVPGGHILVDNIEQNAAFGDFARGVGADSLVVSTFQGPQRTWQHGLLRKPTGAVP
;
A
#
# COMPACT_ATOMS: atom_id res chain seq x y z
N ALA A 1 14.46 1.57 -2.18
CA ALA A 1 13.40 2.25 -1.41
C ALA A 1 13.91 2.87 -0.11
N GLU A 2 14.62 2.11 0.73
CA GLU A 2 14.91 2.43 2.14
C GLU A 2 15.53 3.82 2.41
N VAL A 3 16.36 4.33 1.50
CA VAL A 3 16.99 5.65 1.67
C VAL A 3 16.19 6.78 1.00
N LEU A 4 15.73 6.56 -0.24
CA LEU A 4 15.14 7.62 -1.06
C LEU A 4 13.67 7.89 -0.69
N LEU A 5 12.89 6.84 -0.44
CA LEU A 5 11.45 6.97 -0.19
C LEU A 5 11.15 7.79 1.07
N PRO A 6 11.75 7.51 2.25
CA PRO A 6 11.48 8.31 3.45
C PRO A 6 11.86 9.78 3.29
N ARG A 7 12.97 10.06 2.59
CA ARG A 7 13.42 11.43 2.31
C ARG A 7 12.41 12.18 1.44
N LEU A 8 11.99 11.57 0.33
CA LEU A 8 11.01 12.20 -0.57
C LEU A 8 9.67 12.45 0.11
N LEU A 9 9.18 11.49 0.90
CA LEU A 9 7.92 11.64 1.62
C LEU A 9 8.02 12.75 2.69
N ALA A 10 9.15 12.84 3.39
CA ALA A 10 9.40 13.91 4.34
C ALA A 10 9.43 15.28 3.67
N ASP A 11 10.07 15.39 2.50
CA ASP A 11 10.17 16.64 1.73
C ASP A 11 8.81 17.09 1.16
N ARG A 12 7.97 16.15 0.73
CA ARG A 12 6.64 16.46 0.18
C ARG A 12 5.58 16.73 1.24
N GLN A 13 5.76 16.21 2.45
CA GLN A 13 4.86 16.30 3.62
C GLN A 13 3.46 15.67 3.45
N SER A 14 2.95 15.53 2.23
CA SER A 14 1.66 14.91 1.95
C SER A 14 1.65 14.22 0.59
N VAL A 15 0.93 13.11 0.48
CA VAL A 15 0.64 12.43 -0.78
C VAL A 15 -0.85 12.05 -0.85
N ASP A 16 -1.44 12.18 -2.04
CA ASP A 16 -2.83 11.75 -2.31
C ASP A 16 -2.90 10.27 -2.68
N VAL A 17 -1.90 9.81 -3.43
CA VAL A 17 -1.79 8.45 -3.96
C VAL A 17 -0.35 7.95 -3.85
N PHE A 18 -0.18 6.70 -3.40
CA PHE A 18 1.09 5.97 -3.43
C PHE A 18 0.92 4.64 -4.17
N LEU A 19 1.93 4.23 -4.94
CA LEU A 19 1.93 2.98 -5.70
C LEU A 19 3.18 2.16 -5.35
N HIS A 20 2.98 0.92 -4.92
CA HIS A 20 4.02 -0.09 -4.75
C HIS A 20 4.00 -1.05 -5.94
N ASP A 21 5.13 -1.17 -6.63
CA ASP A 21 5.44 -2.17 -7.67
C ASP A 21 6.96 -2.39 -7.70
N SER A 22 7.54 -2.67 -6.52
CA SER A 22 8.98 -2.78 -6.34
C SER A 22 9.39 -4.20 -5.93
N ASP A 23 9.97 -4.36 -4.74
CA ASP A 23 10.29 -5.67 -4.16
C ASP A 23 9.06 -6.23 -3.43
N HIS A 24 8.63 -7.42 -3.86
CA HIS A 24 7.41 -8.07 -3.39
C HIS A 24 7.62 -8.96 -2.16
N SER A 25 8.76 -8.83 -1.46
CA SER A 25 8.95 -9.48 -0.17
C SER A 25 8.05 -8.84 0.89
N TYR A 26 7.50 -9.68 1.77
CA TYR A 26 6.63 -9.26 2.86
C TYR A 26 7.18 -8.06 3.67
N PRO A 27 8.45 -8.06 4.17
CA PRO A 27 8.97 -6.92 4.93
C PRO A 27 9.11 -5.65 4.08
N HIS A 28 9.37 -5.75 2.77
CA HIS A 28 9.54 -4.59 1.91
C HIS A 28 8.21 -3.90 1.59
N ILE A 29 7.17 -4.68 1.28
CA ILE A 29 5.81 -4.17 1.10
C ILE A 29 5.36 -3.43 2.36
N LEU A 30 5.52 -4.04 3.55
CA LEU A 30 5.17 -3.39 4.81
C LEU A 30 5.96 -2.11 5.05
N PHE A 31 7.26 -2.11 4.74
CA PHE A 31 8.10 -0.92 4.86
C PHE A 31 7.59 0.24 4.00
N GLU A 32 7.35 0.03 2.71
CA GLU A 32 6.91 1.10 1.80
C GLU A 32 5.49 1.57 2.14
N MET A 33 4.57 0.65 2.43
CA MET A 33 3.21 0.99 2.86
C MET A 33 3.21 1.80 4.15
N ALA A 34 3.99 1.41 5.16
CA ALA A 34 4.09 2.13 6.43
C ALA A 34 4.70 3.53 6.24
N ALA A 35 5.74 3.64 5.42
CA ALA A 35 6.35 4.92 5.09
C ALA A 35 5.33 5.86 4.41
N ALA A 36 4.64 5.37 3.38
CA ALA A 36 3.64 6.14 2.66
C ALA A 36 2.44 6.53 3.55
N TRP A 37 1.94 5.60 4.36
CA TRP A 37 0.78 5.79 5.22
C TRP A 37 0.91 6.99 6.17
N ARG A 38 2.13 7.25 6.66
CA ARG A 38 2.43 8.40 7.52
C ARG A 38 2.12 9.74 6.86
N TYR A 39 2.35 9.85 5.55
CA TYR A 39 2.20 11.09 4.79
C TYR A 39 0.97 11.07 3.88
N LEU A 40 0.25 9.96 3.81
CA LEU A 40 -0.99 9.84 3.05
C LEU A 40 -2.07 10.72 3.67
N VAL A 41 -2.74 11.52 2.85
CA VAL A 41 -3.85 12.36 3.31
C VAL A 41 -5.06 11.51 3.73
N PRO A 42 -5.93 12.01 4.64
CA PRO A 42 -7.22 11.36 4.91
C PRO A 42 -8.01 11.19 3.60
N GLY A 43 -8.52 9.98 3.35
CA GLY A 43 -9.18 9.63 2.08
C GLY A 43 -8.24 9.33 0.91
N GLY A 44 -6.92 9.48 1.08
CA GLY A 44 -5.91 9.10 0.10
C GLY A 44 -5.77 7.59 -0.05
N HIS A 45 -5.05 7.16 -1.11
CA HIS A 45 -4.99 5.76 -1.52
C HIS A 45 -3.57 5.19 -1.61
N ILE A 46 -3.43 3.92 -1.26
CA ILE A 46 -2.24 3.10 -1.57
C ILE A 46 -2.66 2.01 -2.55
N LEU A 47 -1.94 1.91 -3.66
CA LEU A 47 -2.06 0.82 -4.63
C LEU A 47 -0.87 -0.11 -4.47
N VAL A 48 -1.10 -1.42 -4.54
CA VAL A 48 -0.06 -2.44 -4.40
C VAL A 48 -0.20 -3.46 -5.52
N ASP A 49 0.87 -3.69 -6.27
CA ASP A 49 0.95 -4.76 -7.25
C ASP A 49 1.14 -6.14 -6.60
N ASN A 50 0.69 -7.18 -7.27
CA ASN A 50 0.83 -8.59 -6.90
C ASN A 50 0.47 -8.94 -5.43
N ILE A 51 -0.66 -8.44 -4.93
CA ILE A 51 -1.09 -8.67 -3.54
C ILE A 51 -1.37 -10.14 -3.21
N GLU A 52 -1.48 -11.01 -4.21
CA GLU A 52 -1.65 -12.45 -4.03
C GLU A 52 -0.35 -13.18 -3.67
N GLN A 53 0.82 -12.56 -3.84
CA GLN A 53 2.11 -13.21 -3.57
C GLN A 53 2.37 -13.45 -2.08
N ASN A 54 1.83 -12.61 -1.19
CA ASN A 54 1.93 -12.78 0.25
C ASN A 54 0.86 -11.93 1.00
N ALA A 55 0.78 -12.08 2.32
CA ALA A 55 -0.27 -11.45 3.13
C ALA A 55 -0.04 -9.96 3.48
N ALA A 56 1.10 -9.33 3.10
CA ALA A 56 1.50 -8.01 3.60
C ALA A 56 0.45 -6.93 3.36
N PHE A 57 -0.15 -6.88 2.17
CA PHE A 57 -1.20 -5.91 1.85
C PHE A 57 -2.41 -6.03 2.79
N GLY A 58 -2.93 -7.26 2.95
CA GLY A 58 -4.09 -7.52 3.80
C GLY A 58 -3.80 -7.34 5.29
N ASP A 59 -2.60 -7.74 5.74
CA ASP A 59 -2.16 -7.55 7.12
C ASP A 59 -1.98 -6.09 7.47
N PHE A 60 -1.39 -5.30 6.56
CA PHE A 60 -1.26 -3.86 6.74
C PHE A 60 -2.63 -3.19 6.82
N ALA A 61 -3.53 -3.47 5.86
CA ALA A 61 -4.87 -2.91 5.84
C ALA A 61 -5.62 -3.15 7.15
N ARG A 62 -5.58 -4.39 7.64
CA ARG A 62 -6.17 -4.78 8.93
C ARG A 62 -5.49 -4.08 10.10
N GLY A 63 -4.17 -4.02 10.11
CA GLY A 63 -3.38 -3.41 11.18
C GLY A 63 -3.65 -1.91 11.36
N VAL A 64 -3.94 -1.20 10.27
CA VAL A 64 -4.25 0.25 10.32
C VAL A 64 -5.75 0.57 10.29
N GLY A 65 -6.61 -0.45 10.28
CA GLY A 65 -8.07 -0.29 10.21
C GLY A 65 -8.55 0.41 8.93
N ALA A 66 -7.91 0.12 7.80
CA ALA A 66 -8.25 0.70 6.50
C ALA A 66 -9.18 -0.20 5.68
N ASP A 67 -10.11 0.43 4.95
CA ASP A 67 -10.83 -0.24 3.88
C ASP A 67 -9.85 -0.64 2.77
N SER A 68 -9.98 -1.87 2.29
CA SER A 68 -9.17 -2.39 1.19
C SER A 68 -10.01 -3.23 0.23
N LEU A 69 -9.62 -3.23 -1.04
CA LEU A 69 -10.27 -4.01 -2.09
C LEU A 69 -9.25 -4.50 -3.14
N VAL A 70 -9.57 -5.64 -3.75
CA VAL A 70 -8.88 -6.09 -4.96
C VAL A 70 -9.49 -5.35 -6.15
N VAL A 71 -8.76 -4.43 -6.77
CA VAL A 71 -9.26 -3.60 -7.89
C VAL A 71 -9.17 -4.29 -9.24
N SER A 72 -8.24 -5.25 -9.37
CA SER A 72 -8.02 -5.98 -10.61
C SER A 72 -7.58 -7.39 -10.29
N THR A 73 -8.06 -8.35 -11.08
CA THR A 73 -7.59 -9.74 -11.08
C THR A 73 -7.38 -10.16 -12.52
N PHE A 74 -6.15 -10.53 -12.84
CA PHE A 74 -5.78 -11.12 -14.12
C PHE A 74 -5.42 -12.58 -13.89
N GLN A 75 -6.13 -13.50 -14.56
CA GLN A 75 -5.85 -14.93 -14.49
C GLN A 75 -4.96 -15.32 -15.67
N GLY A 76 -3.71 -15.69 -15.39
CA GLY A 76 -2.82 -16.23 -16.40
C GLY A 76 -2.67 -17.74 -16.34
N PRO A 77 -1.91 -18.30 -17.28
CA PRO A 77 -1.70 -19.74 -17.36
C PRO A 77 -0.89 -20.30 -16.18
N GLN A 78 0.00 -19.49 -15.57
CA GLN A 78 0.90 -19.94 -14.50
C GLN A 78 0.56 -19.38 -13.12
N ARG A 79 -0.11 -18.22 -13.06
CA ARG A 79 -0.49 -17.56 -11.81
C ARG A 79 -1.63 -16.58 -12.03
N THR A 80 -2.20 -16.14 -10.93
CA THR A 80 -3.08 -14.98 -10.85
C THR A 80 -2.23 -13.76 -10.51
N TRP A 81 -2.60 -12.60 -11.04
CA TRP A 81 -2.10 -11.29 -10.60
C TRP A 81 -3.27 -10.51 -10.03
N GLN A 82 -3.10 -9.98 -8.84
CA GLN A 82 -4.07 -9.15 -8.15
C GLN A 82 -3.45 -7.81 -7.79
N HIS A 83 -4.21 -6.75 -7.96
CA HIS A 83 -3.80 -5.41 -7.55
C HIS A 83 -4.71 -4.96 -6.42
N GLY A 84 -4.11 -4.51 -5.32
CA GLY A 84 -4.82 -4.01 -4.17
C GLY A 84 -4.96 -2.50 -4.19
N LEU A 85 -6.09 -2.01 -3.70
CA LEU A 85 -6.30 -0.61 -3.36
C LEU A 85 -6.71 -0.52 -1.90
N LEU A 86 -6.01 0.31 -1.14
CA LEU A 86 -6.26 0.60 0.27
C LEU A 86 -6.59 2.09 0.40
N ARG A 87 -7.61 2.43 1.17
CA ARG A 87 -8.03 3.82 1.41
C ARG A 87 -7.84 4.22 2.86
N LYS A 88 -7.17 5.36 3.09
CA LYS A 88 -7.02 5.92 4.44
C LYS A 88 -8.35 6.47 4.94
N PRO A 89 -8.78 6.13 6.17
CA PRO A 89 -9.99 6.71 6.75
C PRO A 89 -9.97 8.24 6.75
N THR A 90 -11.12 8.86 6.49
CA THR A 90 -11.28 10.32 6.47
C THR A 90 -11.51 10.93 7.86
N GLY A 91 -11.75 10.09 8.88
CA GLY A 91 -11.98 10.51 10.27
C GLY A 91 -10.84 10.11 11.20
N ALA A 92 -10.81 10.69 12.41
CA ALA A 92 -10.03 10.15 13.50
C ALA A 92 -10.53 8.73 13.80
N VAL A 93 -9.62 7.76 13.90
CA VAL A 93 -9.93 6.51 14.57
C VAL A 93 -10.39 6.89 15.98
N PRO A 94 -11.60 6.49 16.42
CA PRO A 94 -12.06 6.78 17.77
C PRO A 94 -11.11 6.22 18.83
#